data_AF-A6EKQ1-F1
#
_entry.id   AF-A6EKQ1-F1
#
_cell.length_a   1.000
_cell.length_b   1.000
_cell.length_c   1.000
_cell.angle_alpha   90.00
_cell.angle_beta   90.00
_cell.angle_gamma   90.00
#
_symmetry.space_group_name_H-M   'P 1'
#
loop_
_entity.id
_entity.type
_entity.pdbx_description
1 polymer ?
#
loop_
_entity_poly.entity_id
_entity_poly.type
_entity_poly.pdbx_seq_one_letter_code
_entity_poly.pdbx_strand_id
1 'polypeptide(L)'
;MEQIKTSFDFEKPLAELAQQIEKVKQVADKTKVDMSATLTELEQKVSDTQQTLYSNLTGWQKVQMSRHPERPQTLDYISMICDDFIEMHGDRTVKDDKAIIGGFATIAGQTVMVIGHQKGKNTKERQYRNFGMANPEGYRKALRLMRLAEKFNKPVISFIDTMGAYPGLEAEERGQGEAIARNLLEMSVLRVPILCFVVGEGASGGALGIGIGDKVYMLEHTWYSVISPESCSSILWRSWDYKERAAECLKLTSDDMYNNQLIDGIIKEPLGGAHQNPEEMGATIKEQILTDLAVLKKMKTDNMINTRIEKFCAMGVVVE
;
A
#
# COMPACT_ATOMS: atom_id res chain seq x y z
N MET A 1 -14.17 14.15 -20.53
CA MET A 1 -14.23 13.52 -19.20
C MET A 1 -14.11 12.03 -19.40
N GLU A 2 -13.12 11.40 -18.78
CA GLU A 2 -13.04 9.94 -18.70
C GLU A 2 -14.33 9.41 -18.06
N GLN A 3 -14.82 8.27 -18.56
CA GLN A 3 -15.96 7.59 -17.95
C GLN A 3 -15.60 7.24 -16.51
N ILE A 4 -16.46 7.62 -15.56
CA ILE A 4 -16.35 7.17 -14.17
C ILE A 4 -16.48 5.65 -14.18
N LYS A 5 -15.36 4.95 -14.00
CA LYS A 5 -15.34 3.51 -13.80
C LYS A 5 -15.78 3.22 -12.37
N THR A 6 -17.02 2.79 -12.19
CA THR A 6 -17.51 2.28 -10.92
C THR A 6 -17.26 0.78 -10.84
N SER A 7 -16.60 0.34 -9.77
CA SER A 7 -16.21 -1.05 -9.52
C SER A 7 -16.92 -1.65 -8.30
N PHE A 8 -17.49 -0.83 -7.42
CA PHE A 8 -18.03 -1.28 -6.14
C PHE A 8 -19.52 -0.97 -5.93
N ASP A 9 -20.17 -1.75 -5.07
CA ASP A 9 -21.59 -1.58 -4.75
C ASP A 9 -21.92 -0.20 -4.14
N PHE A 10 -20.99 0.37 -3.35
CA PHE A 10 -21.18 1.69 -2.74
C PHE A 10 -21.07 2.84 -3.76
N GLU A 11 -20.59 2.57 -4.97
CA GLU A 11 -20.50 3.55 -6.06
C GLU A 11 -21.75 3.56 -6.95
N LYS A 12 -22.78 2.76 -6.64
CA LYS A 12 -24.07 2.75 -7.36
C LYS A 12 -24.67 4.15 -7.59
N PRO A 13 -24.70 5.06 -6.60
CA PRO A 13 -25.20 6.43 -6.82
C PRO A 13 -24.44 7.17 -7.92
N LEU A 14 -23.12 6.94 -8.04
CA LEU A 14 -22.29 7.54 -9.09
C LEU A 14 -22.58 6.91 -10.46
N ALA A 15 -22.74 5.58 -10.50
CA ALA A 15 -23.10 4.88 -11.73
C ALA A 15 -24.46 5.34 -12.28
N GLU A 16 -25.44 5.54 -11.41
CA GLU A 16 -26.77 6.04 -11.78
C GLU A 16 -26.69 7.47 -12.35
N LEU A 17 -25.94 8.37 -11.70
CA LEU A 17 -25.72 9.73 -12.20
C LEU A 17 -24.97 9.74 -13.54
N ALA A 18 -23.96 8.89 -13.70
CA ALA A 18 -23.24 8.75 -14.97
C ALA A 18 -24.16 8.27 -16.11
N GLN A 19 -25.06 7.32 -15.83
CA GLN A 19 -26.08 6.88 -16.80
C GLN A 19 -27.09 7.98 -17.13
N GLN A 20 -27.46 8.82 -16.16
CA GLN A 20 -28.33 9.98 -16.41
C GLN A 20 -27.65 10.99 -17.33
N ILE A 21 -26.37 11.31 -17.08
CA ILE A 21 -25.58 12.19 -17.95
C ILE A 21 -25.52 11.63 -19.38
N GLU A 22 -25.24 10.34 -19.53
CA GLU A 22 -25.16 9.69 -20.85
C GLU A 22 -26.51 9.74 -21.59
N LYS A 23 -27.62 9.48 -20.89
CA LYS A 23 -28.96 9.63 -21.47
C LYS A 23 -29.26 11.06 -21.91
N VAL A 24 -28.90 12.05 -21.09
CA VAL A 24 -29.10 13.47 -21.42
C VAL A 24 -28.26 13.87 -22.63
N LYS A 25 -27.00 13.42 -22.74
CA LYS A 25 -26.15 13.62 -23.92
C LYS A 25 -26.78 13.02 -25.17
N GLN A 26 -27.25 11.78 -25.10
CA GLN A 26 -27.92 11.13 -26.23
C GLN A 26 -29.22 11.82 -26.66
N VAL A 27 -29.99 12.35 -25.72
CA VAL A 27 -31.21 13.12 -26.02
C VAL A 27 -30.86 14.46 -26.65
N ALA A 28 -29.87 15.18 -26.12
CA ALA A 28 -29.38 16.44 -26.68
C ALA A 28 -28.92 16.25 -28.14
N ASP A 29 -28.16 15.19 -28.42
CA ASP A 29 -27.70 14.87 -29.77
C ASP A 29 -28.86 14.53 -30.74
N LYS A 30 -29.86 13.76 -30.26
CA LYS A 30 -31.01 13.35 -31.09
C LYS A 30 -31.99 14.48 -31.37
N THR A 31 -32.28 15.28 -30.35
CA THR A 31 -33.32 16.33 -30.42
C THR A 31 -32.77 17.69 -30.83
N LYS A 32 -31.44 17.86 -30.81
CA LYS A 32 -30.72 19.13 -31.02
C LYS A 32 -31.20 20.24 -30.07
N VAL A 33 -31.77 19.87 -28.93
CA VAL A 33 -32.17 20.79 -27.86
C VAL A 33 -30.97 21.06 -26.98
N ASP A 34 -30.78 22.31 -26.59
CA ASP A 34 -29.75 22.71 -25.64
C ASP A 34 -30.08 22.17 -24.25
N MET A 35 -29.29 21.19 -23.80
CA MET A 35 -29.37 20.57 -22.48
C MET A 35 -28.14 20.92 -21.61
N SER A 36 -27.37 21.95 -22.00
CA SER A 36 -26.12 22.35 -21.31
C SER A 36 -26.33 22.60 -19.82
N ALA A 37 -27.37 23.35 -19.44
CA ALA A 37 -27.69 23.64 -18.04
C ALA A 37 -27.95 22.36 -17.21
N THR A 38 -28.69 21.40 -17.77
CA THR A 38 -28.97 20.11 -17.10
C THR A 38 -27.71 19.27 -16.98
N LEU A 39 -26.84 19.27 -17.99
CA LEU A 39 -25.56 18.58 -17.95
C LEU A 39 -24.65 19.15 -16.86
N THR A 40 -24.54 20.49 -16.77
CA THR A 40 -23.75 21.15 -15.72
C THR A 40 -24.29 20.83 -14.32
N GLU A 41 -25.62 20.82 -14.14
CA GLU A 41 -26.22 20.45 -12.84
C GLU A 41 -25.92 18.99 -12.47
N LEU A 42 -26.01 18.05 -13.42
CA LEU A 42 -25.68 16.65 -13.18
C LEU A 42 -24.19 16.43 -12.93
N GLU A 43 -23.32 17.14 -13.64
CA GLU A 43 -21.87 17.10 -13.42
C GLU A 43 -21.50 17.63 -12.03
N GLN A 44 -22.15 18.71 -11.56
CA GLN A 44 -21.98 19.19 -10.20
C GLN A 44 -22.45 18.17 -9.17
N LYS A 45 -23.65 17.58 -9.37
CA LYS A 45 -24.17 16.51 -8.50
C LYS A 45 -23.23 15.30 -8.42
N VAL A 46 -22.62 14.93 -9.54
CA VAL A 46 -21.59 13.87 -9.57
C VAL A 46 -20.40 14.25 -8.71
N SER A 47 -19.84 15.45 -8.90
CA SER A 47 -18.69 15.93 -8.11
C SER A 47 -19.00 15.93 -6.60
N ASP A 48 -20.15 16.47 -6.20
CA ASP A 48 -20.56 16.56 -4.79
C ASP A 48 -20.79 15.18 -4.18
N THR A 49 -21.41 14.27 -4.95
CA THR A 49 -21.64 12.88 -4.53
C THR A 49 -20.33 12.12 -4.42
N GLN A 50 -19.39 12.30 -5.36
CA GLN A 50 -18.05 11.70 -5.31
C GLN A 50 -17.29 12.13 -4.06
N GLN A 51 -17.23 13.44 -3.80
CA GLN A 51 -16.55 13.96 -2.62
C GLN A 51 -17.16 13.39 -1.34
N THR A 52 -18.48 13.43 -1.22
CA THR A 52 -19.19 12.93 -0.03
C THR A 52 -19.00 11.42 0.16
N LEU A 53 -19.00 10.64 -0.92
CA LEU A 53 -18.85 9.19 -0.87
C LEU A 53 -17.44 8.81 -0.43
N TYR A 54 -16.41 9.31 -1.12
CA TYR A 54 -15.02 8.91 -0.86
C TYR A 54 -14.46 9.51 0.44
N SER A 55 -15.02 10.61 0.94
CA SER A 55 -14.64 11.15 2.26
C SER A 55 -15.21 10.34 3.43
N ASN A 56 -16.23 9.50 3.21
CA ASN A 56 -16.96 8.80 4.27
C ASN A 56 -16.95 7.28 4.09
N LEU A 57 -15.88 6.73 3.50
CA LEU A 57 -15.75 5.28 3.33
C LEU A 57 -15.62 4.57 4.68
N THR A 58 -16.38 3.48 4.84
CA THR A 58 -16.23 2.57 5.99
C THR A 58 -14.91 1.80 5.93
N GLY A 59 -14.49 1.17 7.03
CA GLY A 59 -13.29 0.35 7.08
C GLY A 59 -13.34 -0.79 6.06
N TRP A 60 -14.50 -1.43 5.89
CA TRP A 60 -14.67 -2.46 4.86
C TRP A 60 -14.59 -1.90 3.43
N GLN A 61 -15.17 -0.73 3.17
CA GLN A 61 -15.07 -0.10 1.86
C GLN A 61 -13.62 0.28 1.54
N LYS A 62 -12.84 0.78 2.50
CA LYS A 62 -11.39 0.98 2.34
C LYS A 62 -10.64 -0.33 2.08
N VAL A 63 -11.02 -1.44 2.72
CA VAL A 63 -10.48 -2.78 2.39
C VAL A 63 -10.79 -3.14 0.93
N GLN A 64 -12.00 -2.89 0.44
CA GLN A 64 -12.36 -3.12 -0.96
C GLN A 64 -11.52 -2.26 -1.91
N MET A 65 -11.33 -0.98 -1.61
CA MET A 65 -10.48 -0.05 -2.38
C MET A 65 -9.02 -0.52 -2.45
N SER A 66 -8.46 -1.01 -1.33
CA SER A 66 -7.10 -1.56 -1.28
C SER A 66 -6.91 -2.80 -2.16
N ARG A 67 -8.01 -3.49 -2.48
CA ARG A 67 -8.04 -4.71 -3.32
C ARG A 67 -8.50 -4.43 -4.74
N HIS A 68 -8.68 -3.16 -5.12
CA HIS A 68 -9.11 -2.81 -6.47
C HIS A 68 -8.16 -3.44 -7.51
N PRO A 69 -8.68 -4.09 -8.57
CA PRO A 69 -7.82 -4.80 -9.53
C PRO A 69 -6.80 -3.91 -10.24
N GLU A 70 -7.15 -2.63 -10.46
CA GLU A 70 -6.28 -1.62 -11.09
C GLU A 70 -5.49 -0.80 -10.06
N ARG A 71 -5.51 -1.16 -8.76
CA ARG A 71 -4.70 -0.45 -7.76
C ARG A 71 -3.21 -0.56 -8.12
N PRO A 72 -2.46 0.56 -8.19
CA PRO A 72 -1.06 0.52 -8.56
C PRO A 72 -0.24 -0.30 -7.56
N GLN A 73 0.65 -1.13 -8.09
CA GLN A 73 1.53 -2.02 -7.33
C GLN A 73 2.97 -1.48 -7.31
N THR A 74 3.88 -2.14 -6.59
CA THR A 74 5.27 -1.70 -6.46
C THR A 74 5.95 -1.38 -7.79
N LEU A 75 5.84 -2.25 -8.80
CA LEU A 75 6.43 -1.98 -10.12
C LEU A 75 5.81 -0.78 -10.84
N ASP A 76 4.52 -0.50 -10.61
CA ASP A 76 3.86 0.67 -11.17
C ASP A 76 4.41 1.95 -10.55
N TYR A 77 4.55 1.99 -9.22
CA TYR A 77 5.17 3.14 -8.56
C TYR A 77 6.63 3.33 -8.98
N ILE A 78 7.41 2.25 -9.08
CA ILE A 78 8.78 2.33 -9.58
C ILE A 78 8.81 2.96 -10.98
N SER A 79 7.96 2.53 -11.91
CA SER A 79 7.96 3.09 -13.27
C SER A 79 7.49 4.55 -13.32
N MET A 80 6.70 5.00 -12.34
CA MET A 80 6.22 6.38 -12.27
C MET A 80 7.20 7.34 -11.56
N ILE A 81 7.92 6.87 -10.54
CA ILE A 81 8.69 7.77 -9.66
C ILE A 81 10.21 7.65 -9.82
N CYS A 82 10.69 6.51 -10.31
CA CYS A 82 12.10 6.18 -10.42
C CYS A 82 12.60 6.19 -11.86
N ASP A 83 13.88 6.56 -12.00
CA ASP A 83 14.71 6.39 -13.19
C ASP A 83 15.69 5.22 -12.95
N ASP A 84 16.23 4.64 -14.03
CA ASP A 84 17.32 3.65 -14.00
C ASP A 84 17.11 2.47 -13.02
N PHE A 85 15.89 1.95 -12.91
CA PHE A 85 15.62 0.80 -12.04
C PHE A 85 16.31 -0.47 -12.55
N ILE A 86 17.17 -1.05 -11.72
CA ILE A 86 17.87 -2.30 -11.98
C ILE A 86 17.39 -3.33 -10.95
N GLU A 87 16.44 -4.19 -11.35
CA GLU A 87 15.93 -5.26 -10.50
C GLU A 87 17.06 -6.26 -10.17
N MET A 88 17.11 -6.67 -8.90
CA MET A 88 18.10 -7.60 -8.37
C MET A 88 17.42 -8.84 -7.80
N HIS A 89 17.87 -10.01 -8.26
CA HIS A 89 17.22 -11.29 -7.98
C HIS A 89 17.94 -12.13 -6.93
N GLY A 90 17.18 -13.00 -6.27
CA GLY A 90 17.67 -14.11 -5.43
C GLY A 90 18.05 -13.72 -4.01
N ASP A 91 17.93 -14.67 -3.10
CA ASP A 91 18.37 -14.60 -1.70
C ASP A 91 19.81 -15.07 -1.48
N ARG A 92 20.41 -15.74 -2.50
CA ARG A 92 21.71 -16.45 -2.47
C ARG A 92 21.71 -17.75 -1.67
N THR A 93 20.54 -18.26 -1.29
CA THR A 93 20.41 -19.48 -0.50
C THR A 93 19.46 -20.49 -1.13
N VAL A 94 18.23 -20.09 -1.47
CA VAL A 94 17.18 -21.01 -1.89
C VAL A 94 16.67 -20.64 -3.28
N LYS A 95 15.98 -19.51 -3.41
CA LYS A 95 15.28 -19.13 -4.65
C LYS A 95 15.19 -17.60 -4.79
N ASP A 96 14.83 -17.16 -5.99
CA ASP A 96 14.34 -15.80 -6.21
C ASP A 96 12.82 -15.78 -6.06
N ASP A 97 12.34 -15.39 -4.88
CA ASP A 97 10.91 -15.19 -4.65
C ASP A 97 10.38 -14.05 -5.53
N LYS A 98 9.29 -14.33 -6.24
CA LYS A 98 8.66 -13.41 -7.17
C LYS A 98 7.67 -12.49 -6.46
N ALA A 99 7.21 -12.84 -5.26
CA ALA A 99 6.34 -12.00 -4.44
C ALA A 99 7.06 -10.77 -3.87
N ILE A 100 8.39 -10.79 -3.79
CA ILE A 100 9.23 -9.65 -3.39
C ILE A 100 10.09 -9.24 -4.56
N ILE A 101 9.98 -7.98 -4.97
CA ILE A 101 10.89 -7.35 -5.95
C ILE A 101 11.74 -6.30 -5.28
N GLY A 102 12.87 -5.97 -5.89
CA GLY A 102 13.70 -4.88 -5.42
C GLY A 102 14.99 -4.72 -6.18
N GLY A 103 15.62 -3.55 -6.03
CA GLY A 103 16.76 -3.15 -6.83
C GLY A 103 17.16 -1.70 -6.59
N PHE A 104 18.30 -1.30 -7.15
CA PHE A 104 18.69 0.10 -7.15
C PHE A 104 17.88 0.88 -8.18
N ALA A 105 17.51 2.10 -7.84
CA ALA A 105 16.84 3.05 -8.70
C ALA A 105 17.35 4.46 -8.39
N THR A 106 17.00 5.42 -9.23
CA THR A 106 17.26 6.84 -9.01
C THR A 106 15.94 7.58 -8.85
N ILE A 107 15.80 8.39 -7.80
CA ILE A 107 14.65 9.29 -7.62
C ILE A 107 15.19 10.72 -7.56
N ALA A 108 14.89 11.54 -8.56
CA ALA A 108 15.35 12.94 -8.65
C ALA A 108 16.88 13.08 -8.44
N GLY A 109 17.66 12.25 -9.12
CA GLY A 109 19.13 12.24 -9.04
C GLY A 109 19.71 11.53 -7.81
N GLN A 110 18.87 11.03 -6.90
CA GLN A 110 19.30 10.30 -5.72
C GLN A 110 19.15 8.79 -5.90
N THR A 111 20.26 8.05 -5.81
CA THR A 111 20.23 6.58 -5.80
C THR A 111 19.60 6.05 -4.51
N VAL A 112 18.62 5.17 -4.64
CA VAL A 112 17.89 4.51 -3.55
C VAL A 112 17.80 3.00 -3.82
N MET A 113 17.64 2.21 -2.76
CA MET A 113 17.22 0.81 -2.86
C MET A 113 15.71 0.74 -2.71
N VAL A 114 14.99 0.27 -3.73
CA VAL A 114 13.55 0.02 -3.66
C VAL A 114 13.29 -1.45 -3.42
N ILE A 115 12.39 -1.79 -2.52
CA ILE A 115 11.95 -3.15 -2.20
C ILE A 115 10.43 -3.12 -2.05
N GLY A 116 9.72 -4.16 -2.45
CA GLY A 116 8.30 -4.24 -2.13
C GLY A 116 7.62 -5.54 -2.53
N HIS A 117 6.40 -5.70 -2.06
CA HIS A 117 5.53 -6.79 -2.48
C HIS A 117 5.02 -6.57 -3.89
N GLN A 118 4.92 -7.64 -4.68
CA GLN A 118 4.39 -7.59 -6.03
C GLN A 118 3.29 -8.65 -6.15
N LYS A 119 2.05 -8.22 -6.39
CA LYS A 119 0.89 -9.14 -6.50
C LYS A 119 0.64 -9.66 -7.89
N GLY A 120 0.82 -8.85 -8.93
CA GLY A 120 0.41 -9.15 -10.32
C GLY A 120 -0.98 -8.62 -10.66
N LYS A 121 -1.17 -8.20 -11.91
CA LYS A 121 -2.40 -7.53 -12.39
C LYS A 121 -3.44 -8.51 -12.91
N ASN A 122 -3.01 -9.61 -13.50
CA ASN A 122 -3.88 -10.66 -14.04
C ASN A 122 -3.68 -12.01 -13.32
N THR A 123 -4.55 -12.98 -13.57
CA THR A 123 -4.52 -14.29 -12.90
C THR A 123 -3.19 -15.03 -13.07
N LYS A 124 -2.58 -14.97 -14.27
CA LYS A 124 -1.31 -15.65 -14.54
C LYS A 124 -0.17 -15.01 -13.73
N GLU A 125 -0.11 -13.69 -13.73
CA GLU A 125 0.88 -12.96 -12.93
C GLU A 125 0.67 -13.18 -11.43
N ARG A 126 -0.58 -13.19 -10.95
CA ARG A 126 -0.90 -13.44 -9.55
C ARG A 126 -0.44 -14.81 -9.09
N GLN A 127 -0.66 -15.84 -9.89
CA GLN A 127 -0.13 -17.18 -9.59
C GLN A 127 1.42 -17.18 -9.59
N TYR A 128 2.04 -16.55 -10.59
CA TYR A 128 3.51 -16.46 -10.68
C TYR A 128 4.14 -15.71 -9.51
N ARG A 129 3.48 -14.65 -9.03
CA ARG A 129 3.92 -13.78 -7.93
C ARG A 129 3.37 -14.23 -6.56
N ASN A 130 2.74 -15.40 -6.50
CA ASN A 130 2.09 -15.93 -5.29
C ASN A 130 1.16 -14.92 -4.61
N PHE A 131 0.44 -14.12 -5.40
CA PHE A 131 -0.47 -13.06 -4.93
C PHE A 131 0.20 -12.07 -3.95
N GLY A 132 1.52 -11.85 -4.08
CA GLY A 132 2.29 -10.98 -3.19
C GLY A 132 2.54 -11.59 -1.80
N MET A 133 2.22 -12.87 -1.60
CA MET A 133 2.50 -13.60 -0.36
C MET A 133 3.91 -14.20 -0.43
N ALA A 134 4.85 -13.57 0.29
CA ALA A 134 6.25 -13.98 0.25
C ALA A 134 6.50 -15.26 1.06
N ASN A 135 7.38 -16.10 0.51
CA ASN A 135 8.05 -17.21 1.19
C ASN A 135 9.28 -16.68 1.97
N PRO A 136 9.94 -17.51 2.79
CA PRO A 136 11.07 -17.08 3.61
C PRO A 136 12.23 -16.50 2.77
N GLU A 137 12.49 -17.11 1.61
CA GLU A 137 13.45 -16.61 0.61
C GLU A 137 13.17 -15.18 0.12
N GLY A 138 11.89 -14.75 0.09
CA GLY A 138 11.53 -13.38 -0.24
C GLY A 138 11.99 -12.37 0.82
N TYR A 139 11.79 -12.68 2.09
CA TYR A 139 12.28 -11.84 3.20
C TYR A 139 13.80 -11.83 3.27
N ARG A 140 14.46 -12.97 3.05
CA ARG A 140 15.94 -13.06 2.96
C ARG A 140 16.50 -12.25 1.79
N LYS A 141 15.85 -12.30 0.62
CA LYS A 141 16.16 -11.43 -0.52
C LYS A 141 16.01 -9.95 -0.14
N ALA A 142 14.92 -9.56 0.51
CA ALA A 142 14.72 -8.19 0.98
C ALA A 142 15.86 -7.75 1.91
N LEU A 143 16.20 -8.55 2.91
CA LEU A 143 17.30 -8.24 3.84
C LEU A 143 18.65 -8.14 3.14
N ARG A 144 18.96 -9.03 2.21
CA ARG A 144 20.18 -8.96 1.39
C ARG A 144 20.26 -7.62 0.66
N LEU A 145 19.16 -7.15 0.08
CA LEU A 145 19.10 -5.87 -0.62
C LEU A 145 19.24 -4.69 0.35
N MET A 146 18.60 -4.72 1.52
CA MET A 146 18.76 -3.70 2.56
C MET A 146 20.21 -3.59 3.04
N ARG A 147 20.89 -4.73 3.27
CA ARG A 147 22.31 -4.75 3.63
C ARG A 147 23.22 -4.24 2.52
N LEU A 148 22.86 -4.48 1.26
CA LEU A 148 23.57 -3.91 0.12
C LEU A 148 23.41 -2.40 0.04
N ALA A 149 22.19 -1.89 0.30
CA ALA A 149 21.90 -0.46 0.37
C ALA A 149 22.74 0.20 1.47
N GLU A 150 22.76 -0.38 2.67
CA GLU A 150 23.56 0.08 3.79
C GLU A 150 25.06 0.11 3.46
N LYS A 151 25.60 -0.94 2.83
CA LYS A 151 27.00 -1.02 2.43
C LYS A 151 27.42 0.16 1.53
N PHE A 152 26.51 0.65 0.69
CA PHE A 152 26.76 1.78 -0.22
C PHE A 152 26.14 3.10 0.27
N ASN A 153 25.70 3.15 1.53
CA ASN A 153 25.07 4.30 2.16
C ASN A 153 23.91 4.87 1.34
N LYS A 154 23.05 3.97 0.83
CA LYS A 154 21.84 4.31 0.06
C LYS A 154 20.60 4.09 0.92
N PRO A 155 19.64 5.02 0.92
CA PRO A 155 18.39 4.83 1.66
C PRO A 155 17.54 3.73 1.04
N VAL A 156 16.64 3.18 1.84
CA VAL A 156 15.71 2.10 1.46
C VAL A 156 14.29 2.66 1.39
N ILE A 157 13.60 2.37 0.28
CA ILE A 157 12.16 2.63 0.11
C ILE A 157 11.45 1.28 0.03
N SER A 158 10.50 1.05 0.94
CA SER A 158 9.76 -0.20 1.05
C SER A 158 8.28 0.02 0.69
N PHE A 159 7.77 -0.73 -0.27
CA PHE A 159 6.36 -0.73 -0.67
C PHE A 159 5.66 -2.00 -0.19
N ILE A 160 4.66 -1.83 0.69
CA ILE A 160 3.95 -2.91 1.36
C ILE A 160 2.60 -3.13 0.69
N ASP A 161 2.41 -4.33 0.13
CA ASP A 161 1.16 -4.75 -0.49
C ASP A 161 1.02 -6.28 -0.47
N THR A 162 0.63 -6.82 0.69
CA THR A 162 0.51 -8.26 0.90
C THR A 162 -0.70 -8.61 1.78
N MET A 163 -1.35 -9.72 1.43
CA MET A 163 -2.37 -10.38 2.26
C MET A 163 -1.76 -11.21 3.39
N GLY A 164 -0.42 -11.30 3.44
CA GLY A 164 0.32 -11.95 4.51
C GLY A 164 1.51 -12.75 3.96
N ALA A 165 2.31 -13.30 4.87
CA ALA A 165 3.33 -14.26 4.47
C ALA A 165 2.64 -15.54 3.96
N TYR A 166 3.26 -16.23 3.00
CA TYR A 166 2.67 -17.45 2.45
C TYR A 166 2.54 -18.54 3.53
N PRO A 167 1.32 -19.05 3.82
CA PRO A 167 1.09 -20.03 4.88
C PRO A 167 1.18 -21.46 4.36
N GLY A 168 2.31 -21.83 3.75
CA GLY A 168 2.54 -23.15 3.16
C GLY A 168 3.50 -24.02 3.97
N LEU A 169 3.36 -25.34 3.86
CA LEU A 169 4.26 -26.32 4.52
C LEU A 169 5.74 -26.03 4.18
N GLU A 170 6.02 -25.81 2.91
CA GLU A 170 7.33 -25.45 2.39
C GLU A 170 7.90 -24.16 2.99
N ALA A 171 7.04 -23.18 3.31
CA ALA A 171 7.46 -21.94 3.94
C ALA A 171 7.84 -22.18 5.42
N GLU A 172 7.08 -23.01 6.12
CA GLU A 172 7.37 -23.39 7.50
C GLU A 172 8.68 -24.20 7.61
N GLU A 173 8.86 -25.22 6.77
CA GLU A 173 10.10 -26.02 6.71
C GLU A 173 11.34 -25.15 6.46
N ARG A 174 11.18 -24.05 5.71
CA ARG A 174 12.25 -23.10 5.39
C ARG A 174 12.36 -21.94 6.37
N GLY A 175 11.58 -21.91 7.45
CA GLY A 175 11.69 -20.93 8.53
C GLY A 175 11.04 -19.58 8.22
N GLN A 176 9.74 -19.55 7.92
CA GLN A 176 8.97 -18.32 7.70
C GLN A 176 9.04 -17.36 8.89
N GLY A 177 8.84 -17.88 10.11
CA GLY A 177 8.97 -17.10 11.34
C GLY A 177 10.39 -16.54 11.54
N GLU A 178 11.43 -17.33 11.27
CA GLU A 178 12.82 -16.87 11.36
C GLU A 178 13.13 -15.76 10.37
N ALA A 179 12.76 -15.93 9.10
CA ALA A 179 13.06 -14.96 8.06
C ALA A 179 12.40 -13.60 8.34
N ILE A 180 11.15 -13.60 8.81
CA ILE A 180 10.45 -12.38 9.22
C ILE A 180 11.13 -11.79 10.46
N ALA A 181 11.31 -12.57 11.53
CA ALA A 181 11.89 -12.07 12.79
C ALA A 181 13.28 -11.49 12.59
N ARG A 182 14.10 -12.12 11.75
CA ARG A 182 15.42 -11.63 11.40
C ARG A 182 15.35 -10.32 10.64
N ASN A 183 14.44 -10.16 9.70
CA ASN A 183 14.23 -8.85 9.06
C ASN A 183 13.89 -7.77 10.08
N LEU A 184 12.97 -8.02 11.01
CA LEU A 184 12.60 -7.03 12.03
C LEU A 184 13.81 -6.56 12.83
N LEU A 185 14.62 -7.51 13.31
CA LEU A 185 15.83 -7.23 14.06
C LEU A 185 16.82 -6.38 13.23
N GLU A 186 17.15 -6.83 12.03
CA GLU A 186 18.20 -6.23 11.23
C GLU A 186 17.77 -4.85 10.67
N MET A 187 16.48 -4.67 10.37
CA MET A 187 15.92 -3.38 9.95
C MET A 187 15.92 -2.35 11.09
N SER A 188 15.70 -2.78 12.34
CA SER A 188 15.68 -1.87 13.51
C SER A 188 17.01 -1.13 13.72
N VAL A 189 18.13 -1.75 13.31
CA VAL A 189 19.49 -1.22 13.49
C VAL A 189 20.18 -0.82 12.18
N LEU A 190 19.46 -0.82 11.06
CA LEU A 190 20.04 -0.48 9.75
C LEU A 190 20.53 0.98 9.73
N ARG A 191 21.76 1.21 9.26
CA ARG A 191 22.47 2.50 9.35
C ARG A 191 22.15 3.50 8.24
N VAL A 192 21.11 3.24 7.45
CA VAL A 192 20.60 4.14 6.39
C VAL A 192 19.13 4.46 6.62
N PRO A 193 18.62 5.57 6.06
CA PRO A 193 17.20 5.91 6.15
C PRO A 193 16.32 4.83 5.51
N ILE A 194 15.20 4.50 6.15
CA ILE A 194 14.18 3.55 5.67
C ILE A 194 12.83 4.26 5.69
N LEU A 195 12.19 4.35 4.52
CA LEU A 195 10.81 4.81 4.38
C LEU A 195 9.92 3.65 3.93
N CYS A 196 8.83 3.39 4.66
CA CYS A 196 7.88 2.33 4.38
C CYS A 196 6.53 2.92 3.98
N PHE A 197 5.92 2.40 2.91
CA PHE A 197 4.63 2.85 2.40
C PHE A 197 3.71 1.63 2.23
N VAL A 198 2.63 1.56 3.00
CA VAL A 198 1.54 0.63 2.72
C VAL A 198 0.75 1.18 1.54
N VAL A 199 0.90 0.53 0.40
CA VAL A 199 0.28 0.95 -0.86
C VAL A 199 -0.91 0.11 -1.26
N GLY A 200 -1.14 -1.03 -0.61
CA GLY A 200 -2.33 -1.85 -0.78
C GLY A 200 -2.73 -2.50 0.54
N GLU A 201 -2.42 -3.77 0.70
CA GLU A 201 -2.75 -4.53 1.92
C GLU A 201 -1.52 -4.63 2.86
N GLY A 202 -1.71 -4.35 4.15
CA GLY A 202 -0.70 -4.46 5.20
C GLY A 202 -1.02 -5.59 6.16
N ALA A 203 -0.93 -6.84 5.74
CA ALA A 203 -1.35 -7.96 6.58
C ALA A 203 -0.20 -8.54 7.43
N SER A 204 -0.36 -8.41 8.76
CA SER A 204 0.36 -9.17 9.79
C SER A 204 1.89 -9.07 9.69
N GLY A 205 2.59 -10.12 10.17
CA GLY A 205 4.04 -10.24 10.10
C GLY A 205 4.59 -10.23 8.67
N GLY A 206 3.79 -10.60 7.66
CA GLY A 206 4.25 -10.57 6.28
C GLY A 206 4.42 -9.17 5.71
N ALA A 207 3.57 -8.23 6.13
CA ALA A 207 3.77 -6.81 5.89
C ALA A 207 4.92 -6.26 6.74
N LEU A 208 4.93 -6.58 8.03
CA LEU A 208 5.92 -6.07 8.98
C LEU A 208 7.36 -6.51 8.64
N GLY A 209 7.54 -7.66 8.00
CA GLY A 209 8.85 -8.18 7.57
C GLY A 209 9.63 -7.27 6.61
N ILE A 210 8.99 -6.24 6.04
CA ILE A 210 9.66 -5.13 5.33
C ILE A 210 9.13 -3.75 5.78
N GLY A 211 8.51 -3.69 6.96
CA GLY A 211 7.77 -2.51 7.47
C GLY A 211 8.42 -1.78 8.64
N ILE A 212 9.62 -2.18 9.07
CA ILE A 212 10.38 -1.48 10.12
C ILE A 212 11.18 -0.34 9.50
N GLY A 213 10.70 0.90 9.62
CA GLY A 213 11.36 2.07 9.05
C GLY A 213 11.34 3.31 9.94
N ASP A 214 12.17 4.29 9.58
CA ASP A 214 12.21 5.61 10.25
C ASP A 214 10.86 6.30 10.09
N LYS A 215 10.31 6.22 8.87
CA LYS A 215 8.95 6.66 8.55
C LYS A 215 8.12 5.53 7.96
N VAL A 216 6.90 5.39 8.45
CA VAL A 216 5.89 4.44 7.99
C VAL A 216 4.66 5.24 7.61
N TYR A 217 4.24 5.11 6.35
CA TYR A 217 3.08 5.79 5.79
C TYR A 217 2.06 4.77 5.31
N MET A 218 0.80 5.18 5.30
CA MET A 218 -0.28 4.46 4.62
C MET A 218 -0.90 5.35 3.57
N LEU A 219 -1.21 4.80 2.40
CA LEU A 219 -2.12 5.49 1.48
C LEU A 219 -3.54 5.48 2.09
N GLU A 220 -4.31 6.52 1.82
CA GLU A 220 -5.59 6.81 2.46
C GLU A 220 -6.59 5.63 2.45
N HIS A 221 -6.66 4.88 1.35
CA HIS A 221 -7.58 3.76 1.17
C HIS A 221 -6.85 2.40 1.20
N THR A 222 -5.90 2.27 2.13
CA THR A 222 -5.23 1.01 2.49
C THR A 222 -5.64 0.54 3.87
N TRP A 223 -5.20 -0.68 4.23
CA TRP A 223 -5.36 -1.18 5.59
C TRP A 223 -4.09 -1.83 6.12
N TYR A 224 -3.91 -1.75 7.44
CA TYR A 224 -2.82 -2.40 8.16
C TYR A 224 -3.41 -3.07 9.40
N SER A 225 -3.25 -4.40 9.53
CA SER A 225 -3.78 -5.15 10.67
C SER A 225 -3.00 -6.42 10.94
N VAL A 226 -3.04 -6.89 12.19
CA VAL A 226 -2.44 -8.16 12.64
C VAL A 226 -3.03 -9.39 11.96
N ILE A 227 -4.27 -9.28 11.47
CA ILE A 227 -5.02 -10.35 10.80
C ILE A 227 -5.97 -9.74 9.77
N SER A 228 -6.27 -10.48 8.69
CA SER A 228 -7.30 -10.05 7.74
C SER A 228 -8.69 -10.01 8.41
N PRO A 229 -9.59 -9.10 7.97
CA PRO A 229 -10.96 -9.05 8.49
C PRO A 229 -11.69 -10.39 8.37
N GLU A 230 -11.46 -11.12 7.29
CA GLU A 230 -12.12 -12.40 7.05
C GLU A 230 -11.62 -13.49 8.00
N SER A 231 -10.31 -13.58 8.20
CA SER A 231 -9.75 -14.54 9.16
C SER A 231 -10.17 -14.20 10.58
N CYS A 232 -10.19 -12.91 10.95
CA CYS A 232 -10.75 -12.45 12.23
C CYS A 232 -12.21 -12.87 12.41
N SER A 233 -13.04 -12.64 11.37
CA SER A 233 -14.45 -13.06 11.33
C SER A 233 -14.61 -14.56 11.60
N SER A 234 -13.82 -15.37 10.90
CA SER A 234 -13.87 -16.83 11.01
C SER A 234 -13.47 -17.36 12.39
N ILE A 235 -12.60 -16.64 13.12
CA ILE A 235 -12.13 -17.04 14.44
C ILE A 235 -13.12 -16.58 15.53
N LEU A 236 -13.42 -15.29 15.57
CA LEU A 236 -14.21 -14.70 16.66
C LEU A 236 -15.71 -14.94 16.52
N TRP A 237 -16.23 -14.99 15.28
CA TRP A 237 -17.65 -15.20 15.01
C TRP A 237 -17.97 -16.54 14.36
N ARG A 238 -16.96 -17.39 14.08
CA ARG A 238 -17.14 -18.69 13.41
C ARG A 238 -17.93 -18.61 12.10
N SER A 239 -17.88 -17.46 11.43
CA SER A 239 -18.55 -17.20 10.15
C SER A 239 -17.74 -16.17 9.36
N TRP A 240 -17.87 -16.21 8.04
CA TRP A 240 -17.32 -15.20 7.13
C TRP A 240 -18.20 -13.95 7.00
N ASP A 241 -19.44 -14.00 7.48
CA ASP A 241 -20.44 -12.94 7.28
C ASP A 241 -20.16 -11.68 8.11
N TYR A 242 -19.36 -11.81 9.18
CA TYR A 242 -19.02 -10.70 10.07
C TYR A 242 -17.74 -9.96 9.68
N LYS A 243 -17.21 -10.15 8.47
CA LYS A 243 -15.98 -9.49 7.98
C LYS A 243 -16.02 -7.97 8.02
N GLU A 244 -17.18 -7.36 7.74
CA GLU A 244 -17.34 -5.90 7.79
C GLU A 244 -17.26 -5.41 9.23
N ARG A 245 -17.96 -6.08 10.14
CA ARG A 245 -17.87 -5.83 11.59
C ARG A 245 -16.45 -6.06 12.11
N ALA A 246 -15.78 -7.10 11.64
CA ALA A 246 -14.39 -7.39 12.01
C ALA A 246 -13.46 -6.27 11.55
N ALA A 247 -13.64 -5.74 10.34
CA ALA A 247 -12.85 -4.61 9.84
C ALA A 247 -12.98 -3.37 10.74
N GLU A 248 -14.19 -3.04 11.17
CA GLU A 248 -14.44 -1.92 12.08
C GLU A 248 -13.84 -2.15 13.48
N CYS A 249 -13.95 -3.38 14.01
CA CYS A 249 -13.41 -3.74 15.32
C CYS A 249 -11.87 -3.77 15.33
N LEU A 250 -11.24 -4.15 14.22
CA LEU A 250 -9.78 -4.21 14.09
C LEU A 250 -9.14 -2.82 13.99
N LYS A 251 -9.91 -1.77 13.69
CA LYS A 251 -9.39 -0.40 13.56
C LYS A 251 -8.21 -0.34 12.58
N LEU A 252 -8.41 -0.93 11.41
CA LEU A 252 -7.36 -1.22 10.43
C LEU A 252 -7.07 -0.09 9.44
N THR A 253 -7.83 1.01 9.49
CA THR A 253 -7.75 2.07 8.48
C THR A 253 -6.53 2.96 8.71
N SER A 254 -6.13 3.71 7.68
CA SER A 254 -5.05 4.71 7.77
C SER A 254 -5.29 5.74 8.89
N ASP A 255 -6.53 6.22 9.05
CA ASP A 255 -6.92 7.15 10.12
C ASP A 255 -6.77 6.49 11.51
N ASP A 256 -7.24 5.26 11.67
CA ASP A 256 -7.11 4.53 12.93
C ASP A 256 -5.64 4.29 13.29
N MET A 257 -4.83 3.84 12.32
CA MET A 257 -3.40 3.58 12.52
C MET A 257 -2.64 4.85 12.88
N TYR A 258 -2.97 5.98 12.26
CA TYR A 258 -2.37 7.27 12.57
C TYR A 258 -2.77 7.75 13.97
N ASN A 259 -4.05 7.68 14.33
CA ASN A 259 -4.55 8.07 15.65
C ASN A 259 -3.97 7.20 16.78
N ASN A 260 -3.68 5.93 16.49
CA ASN A 260 -3.01 4.99 17.40
C ASN A 260 -1.48 5.12 17.39
N GLN A 261 -0.91 6.09 16.66
CA GLN A 261 0.54 6.34 16.56
C GLN A 261 1.33 5.13 16.04
N LEU A 262 0.71 4.30 15.20
CA LEU A 262 1.34 3.13 14.57
C LEU A 262 2.00 3.47 13.23
N ILE A 263 1.65 4.63 12.66
CA ILE A 263 2.25 5.19 11.44
C ILE A 263 2.56 6.69 11.64
N ASP A 264 3.46 7.22 10.82
CA ASP A 264 3.90 8.62 10.87
C ASP A 264 2.99 9.58 10.08
N GLY A 265 2.18 9.06 9.17
CA GLY A 265 1.30 9.89 8.35
C GLY A 265 0.47 9.11 7.34
N ILE A 266 -0.48 9.83 6.76
CA ILE A 266 -1.38 9.34 5.73
C ILE A 266 -1.08 10.08 4.44
N ILE A 267 -0.87 9.35 3.35
CA ILE A 267 -0.72 9.93 2.02
C ILE A 267 -2.11 9.93 1.37
N LYS A 268 -2.59 11.13 1.05
CA LYS A 268 -3.90 11.31 0.41
C LYS A 268 -3.89 10.71 -0.99
N GLU A 269 -4.94 9.95 -1.30
CA GLU A 269 -5.13 9.39 -2.65
C GLU A 269 -5.86 10.42 -3.51
N PRO A 270 -5.71 10.37 -4.85
CA PRO A 270 -6.59 11.10 -5.76
C PRO A 270 -8.05 10.81 -5.48
N LEU A 271 -8.95 11.73 -5.87
CA LEU A 271 -10.38 11.53 -5.68
C LEU A 271 -10.84 10.22 -6.35
N GLY A 272 -11.46 9.33 -5.56
CA GLY A 272 -11.84 7.99 -6.00
C GLY A 272 -10.74 6.93 -5.92
N GLY A 273 -9.59 7.27 -5.33
CA GLY A 273 -8.50 6.34 -5.01
C GLY A 273 -7.35 6.31 -6.02
N ALA A 274 -6.26 5.67 -5.61
CA ALA A 274 -4.98 5.61 -6.33
C ALA A 274 -5.07 5.06 -7.76
N HIS A 275 -6.09 4.24 -8.05
CA HIS A 275 -6.31 3.67 -9.38
C HIS A 275 -6.95 4.65 -10.37
N GLN A 276 -7.58 5.73 -9.89
CA GLN A 276 -8.20 6.74 -10.74
C GLN A 276 -7.15 7.66 -11.38
N ASN A 277 -6.12 8.04 -10.62
CA ASN A 277 -4.98 8.80 -11.16
C ASN A 277 -3.65 8.25 -10.61
N PRO A 278 -3.14 7.14 -11.16
CA PRO A 278 -1.89 6.54 -10.71
C PRO A 278 -0.69 7.49 -10.79
N GLU A 279 -0.62 8.34 -11.82
CA GLU A 279 0.49 9.28 -12.01
C GLU A 279 0.54 10.33 -10.90
N GLU A 280 -0.63 10.91 -10.55
CA GLU A 280 -0.74 11.82 -9.41
C GLU A 280 -0.38 11.11 -8.10
N MET A 281 -0.87 9.89 -7.88
CA MET A 281 -0.51 9.11 -6.70
C MET A 281 1.01 8.88 -6.60
N GLY A 282 1.65 8.53 -7.72
CA GLY A 282 3.11 8.40 -7.82
C GLY A 282 3.82 9.70 -7.49
N ALA A 283 3.36 10.83 -8.02
CA ALA A 283 3.94 12.15 -7.75
C ALA A 283 3.86 12.50 -6.25
N THR A 284 2.71 12.28 -5.60
CA THR A 284 2.52 12.53 -4.16
C THR A 284 3.45 11.67 -3.31
N ILE A 285 3.60 10.37 -3.62
CA ILE A 285 4.56 9.49 -2.94
C ILE A 285 5.99 9.99 -3.15
N LYS A 286 6.36 10.36 -4.38
CA LYS A 286 7.70 10.87 -4.72
C LYS A 286 8.03 12.12 -3.92
N GLU A 287 7.10 13.06 -3.80
CA GLU A 287 7.28 14.28 -3.02
C GLU A 287 7.51 13.98 -1.53
N GLN A 288 6.72 13.06 -0.96
CA GLN A 288 6.90 12.64 0.44
C GLN A 288 8.28 11.99 0.65
N ILE A 289 8.68 11.07 -0.24
CA ILE A 289 10.00 10.43 -0.21
C ILE A 289 11.12 11.49 -0.20
N LEU A 290 11.07 12.47 -1.09
CA LEU A 290 12.10 13.50 -1.18
C LEU A 290 12.15 14.38 0.07
N THR A 291 10.98 14.73 0.62
CA THR A 291 10.85 15.51 1.85
C THR A 291 11.50 14.79 3.03
N ASP A 292 11.15 13.52 3.26
CA ASP A 292 11.68 12.78 4.39
C ASP A 292 13.18 12.47 4.24
N LEU A 293 13.62 12.12 3.03
CA LEU A 293 15.05 11.89 2.79
C LEU A 293 15.88 13.16 3.01
N ALA A 294 15.36 14.34 2.69
CA ALA A 294 16.03 15.61 2.96
C ALA A 294 16.20 15.89 4.46
N VAL A 295 15.26 15.43 5.29
CA VAL A 295 15.30 15.54 6.75
C VAL A 295 16.22 14.48 7.35
N LEU A 296 15.99 13.20 7.04
CA LEU A 296 16.69 12.07 7.65
C LEU A 296 18.19 12.07 7.32
N LYS A 297 18.59 12.51 6.11
CA LYS A 297 20.01 12.64 5.74
C LYS A 297 20.79 13.65 6.57
N LYS A 298 20.10 14.60 7.22
CA LYS A 298 20.74 15.59 8.11
C LYS A 298 20.90 15.06 9.53
N MET A 299 20.24 13.95 9.88
CA MET A 299 20.36 13.32 11.18
C MET A 299 21.66 12.53 11.29
N LYS A 300 22.27 12.55 12.48
CA LYS A 300 23.37 11.62 12.78
C LYS A 300 22.83 10.19 12.77
N THR A 301 23.56 9.28 12.16
CA THR A 301 23.15 7.87 12.00
C THR A 301 22.72 7.22 13.31
N ASP A 302 23.48 7.41 14.40
CA ASP A 302 23.16 6.78 15.68
C ASP A 302 21.88 7.37 16.31
N ASN A 303 21.62 8.67 16.09
CA ASN A 303 20.36 9.29 16.52
C ASN A 303 19.17 8.75 15.71
N MET A 304 19.32 8.61 14.38
CA MET A 304 18.27 8.03 13.52
C MET A 304 17.91 6.62 13.97
N ILE A 305 18.90 5.77 14.26
CA ILE A 305 18.69 4.40 14.78
C ILE A 305 17.98 4.43 16.13
N ASN A 306 18.44 5.26 17.07
CA ASN A 306 17.82 5.35 18.40
C ASN A 306 16.36 5.83 18.30
N THR A 307 16.08 6.84 17.48
CA THR A 307 14.71 7.31 17.24
C THR A 307 13.83 6.21 16.63
N ARG A 308 14.37 5.41 15.70
CA ARG A 308 13.65 4.26 15.14
C ARG A 308 13.32 3.23 16.23
N ILE A 309 14.28 2.87 17.08
CA ILE A 309 14.08 1.90 18.17
C ILE A 309 13.04 2.45 19.17
N GLU A 310 13.21 3.68 19.66
CA GLU A 310 12.30 4.33 20.61
C GLU A 310 10.87 4.39 20.08
N LYS A 311 10.70 4.76 18.81
CA LYS A 311 9.40 4.77 18.11
C LYS A 311 8.69 3.43 18.23
N PHE A 312 9.34 2.33 17.88
CA PHE A 312 8.71 1.00 17.93
C PHE A 312 8.53 0.49 19.37
N CYS A 313 9.44 0.80 20.29
CA CYS A 313 9.28 0.45 21.71
C CYS A 313 8.13 1.21 22.40
N ALA A 314 7.79 2.41 21.93
CA ALA A 314 6.67 3.19 22.45
C ALA A 314 5.30 2.69 21.95
N MET A 315 5.26 1.77 20.98
CA MET A 315 4.01 1.23 20.46
C MET A 315 3.41 0.21 21.43
N GLY A 316 2.32 0.59 22.09
CA GLY A 316 1.57 -0.27 22.99
C GLY A 316 1.10 0.50 24.22
N VAL A 317 0.00 0.05 24.81
CA VAL A 317 -0.53 0.60 26.06
C VAL A 317 -0.74 -0.54 27.02
N VAL A 318 -0.16 -0.41 28.21
CA VAL A 318 -0.34 -1.34 29.34
C VAL A 318 -0.76 -0.53 30.57
N VAL A 319 -1.60 -1.12 31.41
CA VAL A 319 -1.89 -0.58 32.74
C VAL A 319 -0.94 -1.31 33.70
N GLU A 320 -0.06 -0.56 34.36
CA GLU A 320 0.87 -1.08 35.38
C GLU A 320 0.15 -1.58 36.65
#